data_AF-A0A7J3SB12-F1
#
_entry.id   AF-A0A7J3SB12-F1
#
_cell.length_a   1.000
_cell.length_b   1.000
_cell.length_c   1.000
_cell.angle_alpha   90.00
_cell.angle_beta   90.00
_cell.angle_gamma   90.00
#
_symmetry.space_group_name_H-M   'P 1'
#
loop_
_entity.id
_entity.type
_entity.pdbx_description
1 polymer ?
#
loop_
_entity_poly.entity_id
_entity_poly.type
_entity_poly.pdbx_seq_one_letter_code
_entity_poly.pdbx_strand_id
1 'polypeptide(L)'
;MEERDEINIILGGPQGSGLETISQIMTTAFVKLGYGVISDREYHSNIIGRHSYIHMKVSSQEEPISLEYPVQIIASMDAETIFTHQNDLAPDGILIYDTGVSKVKLEDVKSMEEEDKRRLKNITIEELINNLNCRKLGINFKQILSNLTEKYNIPATQVSRYISAIIVGAIAKILRINEKALTYALNVRFEGRESLVKTNMHVIKMIDEIVGEEYEIKIKKPKPRYKEYMVVSGNDIVGIAKIIGGVRYQSYYPITPAADESLFIESYERITMENGDEIGICVLQTEDEIAAISSVIGASLAGARSTTTTSGPGFSLMVEALGWAGNNETPILITYYQRGAPSTGLPTRGGQADLLFTLSASHGEFPRIVLTSGDHIEAFYDTIEALNLAEKYQVPVIHLLDKFIANTIASIPIPNMDEIKIDRGNIVHEEGDYKRFNLNNIISPRAYIGSKAISWYTGDEHNEEGHITEDPVTRAKMYEKRMNKMKLIETETPQKLKYTYLDEGKDCLLISWGSTKGVCIDALKTLRSIYGINGSHLNIKMFSPFPSKEISQIISKYEIDKIIMVENNYLSQASMVISMHTGKIIENRILKYTGRPIYKDELVKAIRKILSGKSKREVLMSGA
;
A
#
# COMPACT_ATOMS: atom_id res chain seq x y z
N MET A 1 35.25 -6.02 -7.32
CA MET A 1 34.03 -5.72 -6.55
C MET A 1 33.06 -6.86 -6.77
N GLU A 2 32.56 -7.42 -5.67
CA GLU A 2 31.56 -8.49 -5.70
C GLU A 2 30.24 -7.96 -6.28
N GLU A 3 29.59 -8.74 -7.15
CA GLU A 3 28.31 -8.34 -7.75
C GLU A 3 27.17 -8.59 -6.76
N ARG A 4 26.32 -7.58 -6.57
CA ARG A 4 25.19 -7.63 -5.63
C ARG A 4 23.93 -8.13 -6.34
N ASP A 5 23.13 -8.93 -5.65
CA ASP A 5 21.80 -9.34 -6.13
C ASP A 5 20.78 -8.20 -6.02
N GLU A 6 20.93 -7.38 -5.00
CA GLU A 6 20.00 -6.31 -4.63
C GLU A 6 20.75 -5.03 -4.28
N ILE A 7 20.08 -3.89 -4.46
CA ILE A 7 20.56 -2.60 -4.00
C ILE A 7 19.42 -1.78 -3.38
N ASN A 8 19.71 -1.14 -2.24
CA ASN A 8 18.80 -0.25 -1.54
C ASN A 8 19.30 1.19 -1.65
N ILE A 9 18.37 2.12 -1.92
CA ILE A 9 18.66 3.51 -2.24
C ILE A 9 17.69 4.40 -1.45
N ILE A 10 18.22 5.45 -0.81
CA ILE A 10 17.43 6.58 -0.32
C ILE A 10 17.66 7.78 -1.22
N LEU A 11 16.57 8.41 -1.65
CA LEU A 11 16.57 9.71 -2.31
C LEU A 11 15.90 10.69 -1.35
N GLY A 12 16.58 11.75 -0.94
CA GLY A 12 16.02 12.69 0.04
C GLY A 12 16.11 14.15 -0.41
N GLY A 13 15.15 14.94 0.06
CA GLY A 13 15.08 16.36 -0.22
C GLY A 13 13.76 17.01 0.21
N PRO A 14 13.63 18.33 -0.01
CA PRO A 14 12.45 19.05 0.42
C PRO A 14 11.24 18.73 -0.47
N GLN A 15 10.05 18.66 0.10
CA GLN A 15 8.81 18.48 -0.66
C GLN A 15 8.67 19.58 -1.72
N GLY A 16 8.33 19.18 -2.94
CA GLY A 16 8.25 20.06 -4.12
C GLY A 16 9.54 20.15 -4.96
N SER A 17 10.64 19.52 -4.54
CA SER A 17 11.94 19.56 -5.26
C SER A 17 12.05 18.61 -6.47
N GLY A 18 11.15 17.64 -6.59
CA GLY A 18 11.13 16.69 -7.71
C GLY A 18 11.47 15.24 -7.37
N LEU A 19 11.55 14.85 -6.09
CA LEU A 19 11.82 13.47 -5.66
C LEU A 19 10.93 12.41 -6.32
N GLU A 20 9.63 12.67 -6.45
CA GLU A 20 8.70 11.79 -7.16
C GLU A 20 9.11 11.58 -8.62
N THR A 21 9.56 12.65 -9.29
CA THR A 21 10.05 12.59 -10.67
C THR A 21 11.31 11.71 -10.75
N ILE A 22 12.23 11.83 -9.80
CA ILE A 22 13.42 10.97 -9.72
C ILE A 22 12.98 9.51 -9.54
N SER A 23 12.08 9.23 -8.58
CA SER A 23 11.58 7.88 -8.30
C SER A 23 10.99 7.22 -9.55
N GLN A 24 10.12 7.93 -10.27
CA GLN A 24 9.46 7.41 -11.48
C GLN A 24 10.44 7.16 -12.62
N ILE A 25 11.39 8.09 -12.86
CA ILE A 25 12.42 7.90 -13.90
C ILE A 25 13.29 6.70 -13.56
N MET A 26 13.77 6.60 -12.32
CA MET A 26 14.64 5.51 -11.89
C MET A 26 13.92 4.16 -11.93
N THR A 27 12.71 4.08 -11.40
CA THR A 27 11.89 2.86 -11.42
C THR A 27 11.65 2.39 -12.86
N THR A 28 11.23 3.30 -13.74
CA THR A 28 11.00 2.98 -15.16
C THR A 28 12.28 2.52 -15.85
N ALA A 29 13.41 3.16 -15.58
CA ALA A 29 14.70 2.77 -16.16
C ALA A 29 15.15 1.38 -15.70
N PHE A 30 15.03 1.07 -14.40
CA PHE A 30 15.37 -0.25 -13.86
C PHE A 30 14.46 -1.36 -14.40
N VAL A 31 13.15 -1.12 -14.44
CA VAL A 31 12.19 -2.09 -15.00
C VAL A 31 12.45 -2.30 -16.49
N LYS A 32 12.80 -1.23 -17.24
CA LYS A 32 13.18 -1.36 -18.65
C LYS A 32 14.41 -2.23 -18.87
N LEU A 33 15.33 -2.27 -17.89
CA LEU A 33 16.50 -3.15 -17.89
C LEU A 33 16.17 -4.57 -17.42
N GLY A 34 14.97 -4.82 -16.88
CA GLY A 34 14.50 -6.13 -16.40
C GLY A 34 14.68 -6.34 -14.89
N TYR A 35 15.06 -5.32 -14.13
CA TYR A 35 15.14 -5.41 -12.66
C TYR A 35 13.76 -5.29 -12.02
N GLY A 36 13.55 -6.00 -10.92
CA GLY A 36 12.42 -5.76 -10.03
C GLY A 36 12.66 -4.53 -9.15
N VAL A 37 11.62 -3.74 -8.90
CA VAL A 37 11.69 -2.50 -8.11
C VAL A 37 10.50 -2.41 -7.16
N ILE A 38 10.77 -1.94 -5.94
CA ILE A 38 9.77 -1.45 -4.99
C ILE A 38 10.29 -0.14 -4.39
N SER A 39 9.45 0.88 -4.29
CA SER A 39 9.82 2.16 -3.71
C SER A 39 8.69 2.73 -2.87
N ASP A 40 8.96 2.96 -1.58
CA ASP A 40 8.04 3.65 -0.67
C ASP A 40 8.39 5.14 -0.60
N ARG A 41 7.35 5.95 -0.49
CA ARG A 41 7.44 7.40 -0.35
C ARG A 41 7.10 7.81 1.07
N GLU A 42 8.01 8.54 1.69
CA GLU A 42 7.83 9.09 3.03
C GLU A 42 7.86 10.60 3.01
N TYR A 43 6.78 11.21 3.52
CA TYR A 43 6.55 12.65 3.42
C TYR A 43 5.76 13.19 4.60
N HIS A 44 5.95 14.45 4.95
CA HIS A 44 5.21 15.10 6.03
C HIS A 44 3.81 15.52 5.55
N SER A 45 2.90 15.77 6.50
CA SER A 45 1.60 16.41 6.24
C SER A 45 1.80 17.89 5.92
N ASN A 46 2.48 18.16 4.82
CA ASN A 46 2.92 19.45 4.35
C ASN A 46 3.01 19.42 2.81
N ILE A 47 2.82 20.56 2.16
CA ILE A 47 2.78 20.65 0.70
C ILE A 47 4.16 20.93 0.11
N ILE A 48 4.93 21.87 0.70
CA ILE A 48 6.26 22.27 0.25
C ILE A 48 7.16 22.56 1.46
N GLY A 49 8.40 22.08 1.38
CA GLY A 49 9.51 22.53 2.21
C GLY A 49 9.96 21.56 3.29
N ARG A 50 9.07 20.75 3.88
CA ARG A 50 9.50 19.69 4.82
C ARG A 50 10.28 18.60 4.11
N HIS A 51 11.12 17.87 4.85
CA HIS A 51 11.84 16.72 4.31
C HIS A 51 10.89 15.62 3.83
N SER A 52 11.25 15.02 2.70
CA SER A 52 10.64 13.82 2.17
C SER A 52 11.73 12.93 1.60
N TYR A 53 11.48 11.63 1.58
CA TYR A 53 12.41 10.68 0.99
C TYR A 53 11.69 9.54 0.29
N ILE A 54 12.39 8.95 -0.66
CA ILE A 54 12.02 7.71 -1.34
C ILE A 54 12.98 6.64 -0.85
N HIS A 55 12.45 5.55 -0.31
CA HIS A 55 13.22 4.35 0.02
C HIS A 55 12.93 3.29 -1.05
N MET A 56 13.92 3.04 -1.90
CA MET A 56 13.82 2.16 -3.05
C MET A 56 14.70 0.92 -2.87
N LYS A 57 14.16 -0.25 -3.22
CA LYS A 57 14.91 -1.50 -3.38
C LYS A 57 14.81 -1.97 -4.82
N VAL A 58 15.94 -2.37 -5.39
CA VAL A 58 16.06 -2.90 -6.74
C VAL A 58 16.70 -4.29 -6.65
N SER A 59 16.15 -5.26 -7.38
CA SER A 59 16.64 -6.65 -7.37
C SER A 59 16.80 -7.23 -8.77
N SER A 60 17.87 -8.01 -8.94
CA SER A 60 18.21 -8.71 -10.18
C SER A 60 17.62 -10.12 -10.28
N GLN A 61 17.16 -10.69 -9.15
CA GLN A 61 16.70 -12.08 -9.09
C GLN A 61 15.18 -12.21 -9.07
N GLU A 62 14.49 -11.26 -8.42
CA GLU A 62 13.04 -11.29 -8.26
C GLU A 62 12.45 -9.92 -7.95
N GLU A 63 11.13 -9.81 -8.03
CA GLU A 63 10.41 -8.61 -7.63
C GLU A 63 10.54 -8.44 -6.10
N PRO A 64 11.14 -7.33 -5.63
CA PRO A 64 11.31 -7.11 -4.21
C PRO A 64 9.96 -6.82 -3.54
N ILE A 65 9.76 -7.41 -2.36
CA ILE A 65 8.48 -7.36 -1.61
C ILE A 65 8.62 -6.69 -0.23
N SER A 66 9.80 -6.17 0.09
CA SER A 66 10.08 -5.51 1.37
C SER A 66 11.22 -4.49 1.23
N LEU A 67 11.40 -3.64 2.24
CA LEU A 67 12.50 -2.67 2.34
C LEU A 67 13.43 -3.04 3.50
N GLU A 68 14.66 -2.54 3.48
CA GLU A 68 15.65 -2.86 4.50
C GLU A 68 16.70 -1.76 4.72
N TYR A 69 17.31 -1.79 5.91
CA TYR A 69 18.51 -1.02 6.22
C TYR A 69 19.70 -1.95 6.52
N PRO A 70 20.95 -1.46 6.38
CA PRO A 70 21.32 -0.16 5.82
C PRO A 70 21.26 -0.11 4.28
N VAL A 71 21.14 1.09 3.72
CA VAL A 71 21.08 1.33 2.26
C VAL A 71 22.47 1.49 1.65
N GLN A 72 22.63 1.18 0.37
CA GLN A 72 23.93 1.28 -0.32
C GLN A 72 24.16 2.67 -0.92
N ILE A 73 23.10 3.42 -1.22
CA ILE A 73 23.20 4.77 -1.77
C ILE A 73 22.25 5.69 -1.00
N ILE A 74 22.77 6.83 -0.55
CA ILE A 74 21.95 7.98 -0.18
C ILE A 74 22.25 9.08 -1.18
N ALA A 75 21.22 9.55 -1.89
CA ALA A 75 21.31 10.68 -2.78
C ALA A 75 20.55 11.87 -2.19
N SER A 76 21.31 12.90 -1.84
CA SER A 76 20.81 14.08 -1.14
C SER A 76 20.62 15.28 -2.07
N MET A 77 19.47 15.93 -1.96
CA MET A 77 19.20 17.22 -2.58
C MET A 77 19.49 18.41 -1.65
N ASP A 78 19.71 18.18 -0.35
CA ASP A 78 19.89 19.23 0.66
C ASP A 78 20.74 18.80 1.89
N ALA A 79 20.91 19.70 2.86
CA ALA A 79 21.61 19.36 4.11
C ALA A 79 20.77 18.45 5.02
N GLU A 80 19.45 18.66 5.04
CA GLU A 80 18.53 17.94 5.94
C GLU A 80 18.57 16.44 5.70
N THR A 81 18.54 16.00 4.45
CA THR A 81 18.64 14.59 4.07
C THR A 81 19.88 13.90 4.66
N ILE A 82 21.02 14.59 4.66
CA ILE A 82 22.28 14.04 5.17
C ILE A 82 22.19 13.89 6.69
N PHE A 83 21.68 14.91 7.38
CA PHE A 83 21.47 14.83 8.84
C PHE A 83 20.50 13.72 9.21
N THR A 84 19.37 13.61 8.51
CA THR A 84 18.31 12.63 8.77
C THR A 84 18.77 11.19 8.56
N HIS A 85 19.49 10.92 7.46
CA HIS A 85 19.81 9.56 7.04
C HIS A 85 21.26 9.14 7.28
N GLN A 86 22.03 9.91 8.05
CA GLN A 86 23.46 9.62 8.31
C GLN A 86 23.72 8.21 8.84
N ASN A 87 22.79 7.65 9.62
CA ASN A 87 22.90 6.31 10.24
C ASN A 87 22.30 5.19 9.38
N ASP A 88 21.67 5.54 8.27
CA ASP A 88 20.98 4.59 7.39
C ASP A 88 21.92 4.04 6.31
N LEU A 89 23.08 4.66 6.07
CA LEU A 89 24.04 4.29 5.03
C LEU A 89 24.91 3.11 5.45
N ALA A 90 25.11 2.17 4.54
CA ALA A 90 26.03 1.06 4.74
C ALA A 90 27.48 1.56 4.79
N PRO A 91 28.39 0.91 5.56
CA PRO A 91 29.79 1.32 5.65
C PRO A 91 30.54 1.37 4.30
N ASP A 92 30.14 0.57 3.32
CA ASP A 92 30.70 0.58 1.96
C ASP A 92 29.81 1.32 0.94
N GLY A 93 28.76 1.99 1.44
CA GLY A 93 27.80 2.76 0.68
C GLY A 93 28.36 4.08 0.14
N ILE A 94 27.54 4.76 -0.64
CA ILE A 94 27.87 6.03 -1.30
C ILE A 94 26.89 7.11 -0.86
N LEU A 95 27.44 8.22 -0.36
CA LEU A 95 26.70 9.45 -0.15
C LEU A 95 26.92 10.38 -1.34
N ILE A 96 25.84 10.72 -2.05
CA ILE A 96 25.84 11.73 -3.12
C ILE A 96 25.27 13.02 -2.53
N TYR A 97 26.01 14.12 -2.62
CA TYR A 97 25.60 15.39 -2.02
C TYR A 97 26.11 16.61 -2.79
N ASP A 98 25.46 17.77 -2.57
CA ASP A 98 25.93 19.05 -3.08
C ASP A 98 27.07 19.59 -2.21
N THR A 99 28.24 19.84 -2.81
CA THR A 99 29.36 20.50 -2.11
C THR A 99 28.99 21.89 -1.56
N GLY A 100 27.97 22.54 -2.13
CA GLY A 100 27.42 23.80 -1.66
C GLY A 100 26.87 23.79 -0.22
N VAL A 101 26.48 22.62 0.30
CA VAL A 101 25.89 22.50 1.65
C VAL A 101 26.91 22.25 2.77
N SER A 102 28.20 22.11 2.44
CA SER A 102 29.25 21.70 3.40
C SER A 102 29.31 22.53 4.68
N LYS A 103 29.04 23.85 4.59
CA LYS A 103 29.09 24.78 5.73
C LYS A 103 27.80 24.89 6.55
N VAL A 104 26.72 24.24 6.11
CA VAL A 104 25.43 24.27 6.82
C VAL A 104 25.57 23.53 8.14
N LYS A 105 25.10 24.13 9.23
CA LYS A 105 24.98 23.48 10.54
C LYS A 105 23.57 22.96 10.77
N LEU A 106 23.43 22.02 11.70
CA LEU A 106 22.12 21.47 12.09
C LEU A 106 21.12 22.57 12.49
N GLU A 107 21.58 23.59 13.21
CA GLU A 107 20.76 24.74 13.65
C GLU A 107 20.22 25.58 12.48
N ASP A 108 20.89 25.58 11.32
CA ASP A 108 20.48 26.31 10.12
C ASP A 108 19.33 25.61 9.37
N VAL A 109 19.10 24.32 9.64
CA VAL A 109 18.07 23.51 8.98
C VAL A 109 16.70 23.78 9.62
N LYS A 110 16.03 24.83 9.15
CA LYS A 110 14.73 25.28 9.69
C LYS A 110 13.59 24.29 9.47
N SER A 111 13.68 23.46 8.43
CA SER A 111 12.65 22.50 8.02
C SER A 111 12.65 21.21 8.85
N MET A 112 13.72 20.93 9.60
CA MET A 112 13.83 19.76 10.48
C MET A 112 13.11 20.02 11.82
N GLU A 113 12.40 19.02 12.33
CA GLU A 113 11.72 19.08 13.64
C GLU A 113 12.71 19.13 14.80
N GLU A 114 12.33 19.81 15.89
CA GLU A 114 13.22 20.00 17.05
C GLU A 114 13.48 18.68 17.78
N GLU A 115 12.51 17.77 17.79
CA GLU A 115 12.64 16.41 18.30
C GLU A 115 13.74 15.64 17.58
N ASP A 116 13.86 15.80 16.27
CA ASP A 116 14.90 15.16 15.47
C ASP A 116 16.25 15.82 15.68
N LYS A 117 16.32 17.16 15.69
CA LYS A 117 17.56 17.88 16.00
C LYS A 117 18.14 17.48 17.36
N ARG A 118 17.31 17.27 18.37
CA ARG A 118 17.74 16.84 19.72
C ARG A 118 18.42 15.47 19.73
N ARG A 119 18.17 14.61 18.75
CA ARG A 119 18.79 13.29 18.61
C ARG A 119 20.13 13.36 17.87
N LEU A 120 20.41 14.48 17.21
CA LEU A 120 21.58 14.68 16.37
C LEU A 120 22.63 15.56 17.05
N LYS A 121 23.89 15.39 16.64
CA LYS A 121 24.97 16.27 17.08
C LYS A 121 24.89 17.59 16.31
N ASN A 122 25.02 18.72 17.01
CA ASN A 122 25.07 20.03 16.37
C ASN A 122 26.46 20.29 15.77
N ILE A 123 26.68 19.76 14.57
CA ILE A 123 27.93 19.88 13.79
C ILE A 123 27.63 20.39 12.38
N THR A 124 28.67 20.78 11.64
CA THR A 124 28.53 21.12 10.21
C THR A 124 28.36 19.86 9.36
N ILE A 125 27.82 20.01 8.14
CA ILE A 125 27.77 18.92 7.15
C ILE A 125 29.18 18.42 6.81
N GLU A 126 30.16 19.31 6.68
CA GLU A 126 31.55 18.92 6.42
C GLU A 126 32.12 18.03 7.52
N GLU A 127 31.95 18.42 8.80
CA GLU A 127 32.34 17.60 9.94
C GLU A 127 31.60 16.26 9.97
N LEU A 128 30.29 16.26 9.69
CA LEU A 128 29.48 15.06 9.64
C LEU A 128 30.00 14.09 8.57
N ILE A 129 30.16 14.57 7.33
CA ILE A 129 30.64 13.77 6.19
C ILE A 129 32.05 13.24 6.45
N ASN A 130 32.92 14.01 7.09
CA ASN A 130 34.26 13.55 7.45
C ASN A 130 34.22 12.38 8.45
N ASN A 131 33.24 12.36 9.36
CA ASN A 131 33.04 11.29 10.33
C ASN A 131 32.33 10.05 9.76
N LEU A 132 31.67 10.17 8.61
CA LEU A 132 31.03 9.02 7.96
C LEU A 132 32.07 8.08 7.36
N ASN A 133 31.97 6.80 7.70
CA ASN A 133 32.74 5.73 7.08
C ASN A 133 31.98 5.24 5.84
N CYS A 134 32.07 5.97 4.74
CA CYS A 134 31.46 5.64 3.46
C CYS A 134 32.23 6.31 2.30
N ARG A 135 31.89 5.97 1.05
CA ARG A 135 32.35 6.71 -0.14
C ARG A 135 31.53 8.01 -0.28
N LYS A 136 32.20 9.11 -0.63
CA LYS A 136 31.64 10.47 -0.56
C LYS A 136 31.73 11.13 -1.94
N LEU A 137 30.62 11.18 -2.65
CA LEU A 137 30.52 11.80 -3.96
C LEU A 137 29.97 13.22 -3.83
N GLY A 138 30.87 14.19 -3.66
CA GLY A 138 30.52 15.60 -3.66
C GLY A 138 30.45 16.15 -5.09
N ILE A 139 29.31 16.71 -5.47
CA ILE A 139 29.09 17.34 -6.78
C ILE A 139 28.79 18.83 -6.55
N ASN A 140 29.32 19.73 -7.38
CA ASN A 140 28.97 21.15 -7.32
C ASN A 140 27.71 21.42 -8.13
N PHE A 141 26.53 21.32 -7.49
CA PHE A 141 25.25 21.47 -8.21
C PHE A 141 25.14 22.85 -8.85
N LYS A 142 25.56 23.90 -8.14
CA LYS A 142 25.53 25.28 -8.64
C LYS A 142 26.27 25.42 -9.97
N GLN A 143 27.47 24.85 -10.09
CA GLN A 143 28.26 24.91 -11.32
C GLN A 143 27.54 24.23 -12.50
N ILE A 144 26.95 23.05 -12.27
CA ILE A 144 26.19 22.32 -13.31
C ILE A 144 24.97 23.12 -13.77
N LEU A 145 24.21 23.67 -12.82
CA LEU A 145 23.03 24.47 -13.13
C LEU A 145 23.38 25.77 -13.86
N SER A 146 24.48 26.45 -13.48
CA SER A 146 24.96 27.65 -14.18
C SER A 146 25.31 27.37 -15.64
N ASN A 147 26.05 26.28 -15.91
CA ASN A 147 26.37 25.87 -17.28
C ASN A 147 25.10 25.57 -18.11
N LEU A 148 24.07 25.02 -17.46
CA LEU A 148 22.79 24.73 -18.12
C LEU A 148 22.03 26.01 -18.48
N THR A 149 21.99 26.99 -17.57
CA THR A 149 21.38 28.31 -17.82
C THR A 149 22.05 29.01 -19.00
N GLU A 150 23.38 29.03 -19.07
CA GLU A 150 24.12 29.68 -20.16
C GLU A 150 23.84 29.02 -21.52
N LYS A 151 23.77 27.68 -21.55
CA LYS A 151 23.62 26.93 -22.81
C LYS A 151 22.19 26.92 -23.37
N TYR A 152 21.17 26.81 -22.50
CA TYR A 152 19.78 26.64 -22.91
C TYR A 152 18.89 27.85 -22.60
N ASN A 153 19.46 28.93 -22.08
CA ASN A 153 18.74 30.15 -21.69
C ASN A 153 17.54 29.88 -20.77
N ILE A 154 17.72 28.95 -19.81
CA ILE A 154 16.67 28.53 -18.88
C ILE A 154 16.54 29.57 -17.76
N PRO A 155 15.31 30.05 -17.45
CA PRO A 155 15.10 30.97 -16.34
C PRO A 155 15.63 30.43 -15.01
N ALA A 156 16.24 31.31 -14.20
CA ALA A 156 16.77 30.95 -12.88
C ALA A 156 15.73 30.29 -11.96
N THR A 157 14.44 30.61 -12.12
CA THR A 157 13.33 30.00 -11.36
C THR A 157 13.02 28.56 -11.76
N GLN A 158 13.47 28.12 -12.93
CA GLN A 158 13.23 26.77 -13.45
C GLN A 158 14.47 25.88 -13.36
N VAL A 159 15.67 26.47 -13.30
CA VAL A 159 16.93 25.70 -13.34
C VAL A 159 17.08 24.75 -12.15
N SER A 160 16.59 25.12 -10.96
CA SER A 160 16.64 24.27 -9.77
C SER A 160 15.90 22.93 -9.93
N ARG A 161 14.95 22.84 -10.86
CA ARG A 161 14.23 21.59 -11.17
C ARG A 161 15.15 20.52 -11.77
N TYR A 162 16.29 20.92 -12.34
CA TYR A 162 17.28 20.00 -12.91
C TYR A 162 18.22 19.36 -11.87
N ILE A 163 18.10 19.70 -10.57
CA ILE A 163 18.76 18.93 -9.50
C ILE A 163 18.33 17.46 -9.58
N SER A 164 17.07 17.20 -9.93
CA SER A 164 16.57 15.84 -10.16
C SER A 164 17.39 15.10 -11.22
N ALA A 165 17.78 15.77 -12.31
CA ALA A 165 18.59 15.19 -13.37
C ALA A 165 20.03 14.91 -12.92
N ILE A 166 20.59 15.75 -12.04
CA ILE A 166 21.92 15.54 -11.46
C ILE A 166 21.92 14.23 -10.65
N ILE A 167 20.93 14.07 -9.78
CA ILE A 167 20.78 12.88 -8.93
C ILE A 167 20.56 11.62 -9.78
N VAL A 168 19.65 11.68 -10.77
CA VAL A 168 19.44 10.57 -11.74
C VAL A 168 20.75 10.22 -12.43
N GLY A 169 21.50 11.21 -12.93
CA GLY A 169 22.77 10.99 -13.62
C GLY A 169 23.82 10.33 -12.73
N ALA A 170 23.94 10.77 -11.47
CA ALA A 170 24.91 10.22 -10.53
C ALA A 170 24.60 8.74 -10.21
N ILE A 171 23.33 8.43 -9.92
CA ILE A 171 22.90 7.05 -9.66
C ILE A 171 23.05 6.19 -10.93
N ALA A 172 22.70 6.73 -12.09
CA ALA A 172 22.84 6.04 -13.37
C ALA A 172 24.29 5.65 -13.65
N LYS A 173 25.26 6.55 -13.41
CA LYS A 173 26.68 6.24 -13.53
C LYS A 173 27.10 5.15 -12.54
N ILE A 174 26.77 5.33 -11.25
CA ILE A 174 27.13 4.40 -10.17
C ILE A 174 26.64 2.98 -10.48
N LEU A 175 25.45 2.85 -11.06
CA LEU A 175 24.78 1.56 -11.31
C LEU A 175 24.82 1.10 -12.77
N ARG A 176 25.60 1.80 -13.62
CA ARG A 176 25.75 1.50 -15.05
C ARG A 176 24.42 1.36 -15.79
N ILE A 177 23.47 2.24 -15.50
CA ILE A 177 22.20 2.33 -16.23
C ILE A 177 22.49 2.94 -17.59
N ASN A 178 22.14 2.21 -18.66
CA ASN A 178 22.46 2.67 -20.01
C ASN A 178 21.57 3.82 -20.50
N GLU A 179 22.08 4.61 -21.44
CA GLU A 179 21.40 5.76 -22.02
C GLU A 179 20.04 5.41 -22.63
N LYS A 180 19.88 4.21 -23.20
CA LYS A 180 18.60 3.78 -23.81
C LYS A 180 17.49 3.65 -22.77
N ALA A 181 17.78 3.06 -21.62
CA ALA A 181 16.83 2.90 -20.53
C ALA A 181 16.45 4.27 -19.91
N LEU A 182 17.44 5.15 -19.71
CA LEU A 182 17.20 6.51 -19.22
C LEU A 182 16.37 7.34 -20.19
N THR A 183 16.68 7.26 -21.49
CA THR A 183 15.92 7.96 -22.54
C THR A 183 14.48 7.48 -22.58
N TYR A 184 14.27 6.16 -22.48
CA TYR A 184 12.93 5.59 -22.39
C TYR A 184 12.17 6.13 -21.17
N ALA A 185 12.78 6.10 -19.98
CA ALA A 185 12.16 6.58 -18.76
C ALA A 185 11.82 8.08 -18.80
N LEU A 186 12.71 8.91 -19.35
CA LEU A 186 12.45 10.34 -19.54
C LEU A 186 11.30 10.59 -20.52
N ASN A 187 11.21 9.83 -21.61
CA ASN A 187 10.12 9.95 -22.57
C ASN A 187 8.76 9.57 -21.96
N VAL A 188 8.72 8.52 -21.12
CA VAL A 188 7.51 8.16 -20.37
C VAL A 188 7.11 9.28 -19.41
N ARG A 189 8.07 9.83 -18.65
CA ARG A 189 7.77 10.86 -17.64
C ARG A 189 7.39 12.21 -18.25
N PHE A 190 8.03 12.59 -19.34
CA PHE A 190 7.87 13.88 -20.00
C PHE A 190 7.20 13.74 -21.37
N GLU A 191 6.21 12.85 -21.46
CA GLU A 191 5.48 12.60 -22.70
C GLU A 191 4.99 13.92 -23.34
N GLY A 192 5.21 14.04 -24.65
CA GLY A 192 4.92 15.25 -25.42
C GLY A 192 5.84 16.45 -25.15
N ARG A 193 6.89 16.32 -24.31
CA ARG A 193 7.80 17.42 -23.92
C ARG A 193 9.27 17.09 -24.24
N GLU A 194 9.57 16.88 -25.53
CA GLU A 194 10.90 16.48 -26.03
C GLU A 194 12.05 17.39 -25.58
N SER A 195 11.80 18.69 -25.47
CA SER A 195 12.81 19.66 -25.01
C SER A 195 13.27 19.40 -23.57
N LEU A 196 12.37 18.93 -22.70
CA LEU A 196 12.72 18.54 -21.33
C LEU A 196 13.54 17.25 -21.33
N VAL A 197 13.17 16.27 -22.15
CA VAL A 197 13.94 15.01 -22.30
C VAL A 197 15.38 15.32 -22.73
N LYS A 198 15.55 16.12 -23.77
CA LYS A 198 16.87 16.51 -24.29
C LYS A 198 17.72 17.23 -23.24
N THR A 199 17.12 18.19 -22.53
CA THR A 199 17.84 18.97 -21.50
C THR A 199 18.21 18.11 -20.29
N ASN A 200 17.31 17.26 -19.80
CA ASN A 200 17.61 16.33 -18.70
C ASN A 200 18.72 15.34 -19.10
N MET A 201 18.65 14.78 -20.31
CA MET A 201 19.69 13.87 -20.82
C MET A 201 21.05 14.57 -20.98
N HIS A 202 21.07 15.86 -21.30
CA HIS A 202 22.32 16.61 -21.33
C HIS A 202 22.96 16.73 -19.94
N VAL A 203 22.17 17.03 -18.90
CA VAL A 203 22.66 17.07 -17.51
C VAL A 203 23.19 15.70 -17.10
N ILE A 204 22.46 14.62 -17.40
CA ILE A 204 22.89 13.24 -17.10
C ILE A 204 24.27 12.95 -17.71
N LYS A 205 24.51 13.34 -18.98
CA LYS A 205 25.81 13.16 -19.64
C LYS A 205 26.93 13.97 -18.98
N MET A 206 26.65 15.21 -18.57
CA MET A 206 27.64 16.00 -17.82
C MET A 206 28.02 15.33 -16.51
N ILE A 207 27.06 14.71 -15.81
CA ILE A 207 27.35 13.98 -14.57
C ILE A 207 28.12 12.68 -14.84
N ASP A 208 27.84 11.98 -15.93
CA ASP A 208 28.58 10.77 -16.34
C ASP A 208 30.09 11.03 -16.51
N GLU A 209 30.47 12.22 -17.00
CA GLU A 209 31.86 12.66 -17.15
C GLU A 209 32.54 13.04 -15.81
N ILE A 210 31.75 13.43 -14.79
CA ILE A 210 32.25 13.90 -13.49
C ILE A 210 32.43 12.74 -12.51
N VAL A 211 31.52 11.77 -12.54
CA VAL A 211 31.49 10.68 -11.56
C VAL A 211 32.47 9.58 -11.99
N GLY A 212 33.54 9.41 -11.20
CA GLY A 212 34.59 8.43 -11.45
C GLY A 212 34.15 6.97 -11.28
N GLU A 213 34.90 6.04 -11.90
CA GLU A 213 34.60 4.60 -11.84
C GLU A 213 34.79 4.00 -10.44
N GLU A 214 35.50 4.67 -9.52
CA GLU A 214 35.65 4.25 -8.12
C GLU A 214 34.33 4.24 -7.33
N TYR A 215 33.31 4.94 -7.83
CA TYR A 215 31.96 4.95 -7.27
C TYR A 215 31.07 3.84 -7.83
N GLU A 216 31.54 3.03 -8.78
CA GLU A 216 30.72 1.96 -9.35
C GLU A 216 30.21 0.99 -8.27
N ILE A 217 28.96 0.54 -8.40
CA ILE A 217 28.41 -0.62 -7.71
C ILE A 217 27.88 -1.58 -8.78
N LYS A 218 28.43 -2.80 -8.79
CA LYS A 218 28.00 -3.85 -9.71
C LYS A 218 26.76 -4.55 -9.17
N ILE A 219 25.65 -4.41 -9.88
CA ILE A 219 24.46 -5.27 -9.70
C ILE A 219 24.55 -6.40 -10.71
N LYS A 220 24.21 -7.63 -10.31
CA LYS A 220 24.13 -8.76 -11.24
C LYS A 220 23.14 -8.46 -12.35
N LYS A 221 23.39 -9.01 -13.53
CA LYS A 221 22.46 -8.91 -14.66
C LYS A 221 21.07 -9.43 -14.25
N PRO A 222 20.00 -8.72 -14.60
CA PRO A 222 18.65 -9.11 -14.20
C PRO A 222 18.21 -10.38 -14.91
N LYS A 223 17.41 -11.18 -14.22
CA LYS A 223 16.72 -12.36 -14.74
C LYS A 223 15.22 -12.12 -14.70
N PRO A 224 14.66 -11.33 -15.64
CA PRO A 224 13.25 -11.01 -15.63
C PRO A 224 12.42 -12.29 -15.71
N ARG A 225 11.47 -12.44 -14.78
CA ARG A 225 10.56 -13.60 -14.72
C ARG A 225 9.42 -13.49 -15.73
N TYR A 226 9.07 -12.27 -16.10
CA TYR A 226 7.98 -11.94 -17.02
C TYR A 226 8.48 -11.15 -18.23
N LYS A 227 7.71 -11.21 -19.32
CA LYS A 227 7.99 -10.48 -20.56
C LYS A 227 7.64 -8.99 -20.44
N GLU A 228 6.56 -8.69 -19.72
CA GLU A 228 6.00 -7.35 -19.56
C GLU A 228 5.69 -7.12 -18.08
N TYR A 229 5.86 -5.86 -17.67
CA TYR A 229 5.66 -5.42 -16.29
C TYR A 229 4.82 -4.14 -16.30
N MET A 230 4.04 -3.98 -15.23
CA MET A 230 3.41 -2.72 -14.88
C MET A 230 4.22 -2.05 -13.77
N VAL A 231 4.29 -0.72 -13.81
CA VAL A 231 4.83 0.11 -12.74
C VAL A 231 3.67 0.91 -12.17
N VAL A 232 3.21 0.53 -10.97
CA VAL A 232 1.98 1.06 -10.39
C VAL A 232 2.09 1.21 -8.89
N SER A 233 1.36 2.17 -8.33
CA SER A 233 1.12 2.26 -6.90
C SER A 233 0.01 1.28 -6.45
N GLY A 234 -0.17 1.14 -5.13
CA GLY A 234 -1.30 0.39 -4.59
C GLY A 234 -2.66 1.04 -4.90
N ASN A 235 -2.72 2.38 -4.88
CA ASN A 235 -3.93 3.11 -5.27
C ASN A 235 -4.26 2.86 -6.76
N ASP A 236 -3.26 2.92 -7.64
CA ASP A 236 -3.46 2.66 -9.07
C ASP A 236 -4.00 1.25 -9.30
N ILE A 237 -3.39 0.23 -8.69
CA ILE A 237 -3.78 -1.17 -8.97
C ILE A 237 -5.19 -1.49 -8.45
N VAL A 238 -5.61 -0.90 -7.32
CA VAL A 238 -7.00 -0.99 -6.84
C VAL A 238 -7.95 -0.24 -7.77
N GLY A 239 -7.57 0.95 -8.25
CA GLY A 239 -8.33 1.70 -9.25
C GLY A 239 -8.56 0.90 -10.53
N ILE A 240 -7.49 0.32 -11.09
CA ILE A 240 -7.55 -0.57 -12.26
C ILE A 240 -8.46 -1.77 -11.98
N ALA A 241 -8.31 -2.40 -10.82
CA ALA A 241 -9.11 -3.56 -10.43
C ALA A 241 -10.60 -3.21 -10.28
N LYS A 242 -10.95 -2.01 -9.78
CA LYS A 242 -12.34 -1.54 -9.70
C LYS A 242 -12.95 -1.32 -11.09
N ILE A 243 -12.20 -0.70 -12.01
CA ILE A 243 -12.63 -0.47 -13.39
C ILE A 243 -12.94 -1.82 -14.07
N ILE A 244 -11.97 -2.74 -14.05
CA ILE A 244 -12.09 -4.08 -14.63
C ILE A 244 -13.16 -4.90 -13.91
N GLY A 245 -13.24 -4.76 -12.59
CA GLY A 245 -14.25 -5.34 -11.71
C GLY A 245 -15.66 -4.81 -11.95
N GLY A 246 -15.89 -3.93 -12.93
CA GLY A 246 -17.22 -3.49 -13.33
C GLY A 246 -17.83 -2.39 -12.46
N VAL A 247 -17.03 -1.67 -11.67
CA VAL A 247 -17.51 -0.50 -10.90
C VAL A 247 -18.01 0.57 -11.87
N ARG A 248 -19.19 1.13 -11.60
CA ARG A 248 -19.79 2.22 -12.40
C ARG A 248 -20.17 3.44 -11.57
N TYR A 249 -19.98 3.38 -10.26
CA TYR A 249 -20.20 4.50 -9.36
C TYR A 249 -19.17 4.48 -8.23
N GLN A 250 -18.39 5.54 -8.07
CA GLN A 250 -17.52 5.74 -6.91
C GLN A 250 -17.78 7.11 -6.32
N SER A 251 -18.08 7.17 -5.02
CA SER A 251 -18.08 8.44 -4.29
C SER A 251 -16.93 8.48 -3.30
N TYR A 252 -16.42 9.68 -3.01
CA TYR A 252 -15.36 9.84 -2.01
C TYR A 252 -15.33 11.26 -1.45
N TYR A 253 -14.85 11.38 -0.22
CA TYR A 253 -14.35 12.64 0.33
C TYR A 253 -12.81 12.60 0.32
N PRO A 254 -12.11 13.66 -0.14
CA PRO A 254 -10.65 13.63 -0.24
C PRO A 254 -9.96 13.39 1.11
N ILE A 255 -9.27 12.26 1.25
CA ILE A 255 -8.50 11.91 2.44
C ILE A 255 -7.23 11.13 2.06
N THR A 256 -6.08 11.50 2.62
CA THR A 256 -4.81 10.74 2.41
C THR A 256 -4.84 9.40 3.15
N PRO A 257 -4.41 8.28 2.55
CA PRO A 257 -3.88 8.10 1.19
C PRO A 257 -4.95 7.56 0.19
N ALA A 258 -6.24 7.74 0.46
CA ALA A 258 -7.31 7.14 -0.33
C ALA A 258 -7.66 7.92 -1.62
N ALA A 259 -7.48 9.25 -1.61
CA ALA A 259 -7.92 10.13 -2.71
C ALA A 259 -7.32 9.76 -4.08
N ASP A 260 -6.06 9.29 -4.11
CA ASP A 260 -5.34 8.94 -5.33
C ASP A 260 -6.05 7.82 -6.12
N GLU A 261 -6.76 6.91 -5.44
CA GLU A 261 -7.56 5.86 -6.09
C GLU A 261 -8.75 6.46 -6.87
N SER A 262 -9.48 7.41 -6.29
CA SER A 262 -10.61 8.07 -6.97
C SER A 262 -10.13 8.93 -8.12
N LEU A 263 -9.03 9.67 -7.95
CA LEU A 263 -8.43 10.48 -9.00
C LEU A 263 -7.95 9.61 -10.18
N PHE A 264 -7.39 8.43 -9.88
CA PHE A 264 -7.06 7.45 -10.91
C PHE A 264 -8.30 7.05 -11.70
N ILE A 265 -9.37 6.61 -11.03
CA ILE A 265 -10.60 6.16 -11.71
C ILE A 265 -11.22 7.31 -12.52
N GLU A 266 -11.23 8.53 -12.01
CA GLU A 266 -11.73 9.72 -12.71
C GLU A 266 -10.94 9.98 -14.02
N SER A 267 -9.61 9.80 -14.00
CA SER A 267 -8.78 9.94 -15.21
C SER A 267 -9.07 8.90 -16.31
N TYR A 268 -9.75 7.79 -15.95
CA TYR A 268 -10.18 6.72 -16.84
C TYR A 268 -11.71 6.53 -16.81
N GLU A 269 -12.47 7.58 -16.51
CA GLU A 269 -13.94 7.48 -16.34
C GLU A 269 -14.67 7.08 -17.63
N ARG A 270 -14.07 7.32 -18.80
CA ARG A 270 -14.62 6.94 -20.11
C ARG A 270 -13.97 5.65 -20.59
N ILE A 271 -14.79 4.64 -20.83
CA ILE A 271 -14.36 3.31 -21.24
C ILE A 271 -14.97 2.99 -22.60
N THR A 272 -14.10 2.83 -23.59
CA THR A 272 -14.46 2.31 -24.91
C THR A 272 -14.53 0.79 -24.87
N MET A 273 -15.71 0.25 -25.13
CA MET A 273 -15.95 -1.20 -25.21
C MET A 273 -15.50 -1.75 -26.57
N GLU A 274 -15.30 -3.07 -26.67
CA GLU A 274 -14.88 -3.73 -27.92
C GLU A 274 -15.85 -3.51 -29.08
N ASN A 275 -17.15 -3.34 -28.77
CA ASN A 275 -18.19 -3.05 -29.75
C ASN A 275 -18.25 -1.56 -30.17
N GLY A 276 -17.38 -0.71 -29.61
CA GLY A 276 -17.33 0.73 -29.86
C GLY A 276 -18.26 1.57 -28.98
N ASP A 277 -19.02 0.95 -28.07
CA ASP A 277 -19.86 1.70 -27.13
C ASP A 277 -18.98 2.40 -26.09
N GLU A 278 -19.34 3.64 -25.78
CA GLU A 278 -18.74 4.41 -24.69
C GLU A 278 -19.57 4.23 -23.42
N ILE A 279 -18.95 3.69 -22.38
CA ILE A 279 -19.56 3.58 -21.06
C ILE A 279 -18.77 4.40 -20.05
N GLY A 280 -19.48 4.96 -19.06
CA GLY A 280 -18.91 5.84 -18.06
C GLY A 280 -18.83 5.20 -16.67
N ILE A 281 -17.86 5.65 -15.87
CA ILE A 281 -17.89 5.54 -14.42
C ILE A 281 -18.25 6.92 -13.85
N CYS A 282 -19.26 7.00 -13.01
CA CYS A 282 -19.53 8.23 -12.27
C CYS A 282 -18.62 8.29 -11.04
N VAL A 283 -17.68 9.25 -11.02
CA VAL A 283 -16.87 9.56 -9.84
C VAL A 283 -17.42 10.85 -9.20
N LEU A 284 -17.93 10.74 -7.97
CA LEU A 284 -18.52 11.87 -7.25
C LEU A 284 -17.67 12.23 -6.04
N GLN A 285 -17.02 13.39 -6.09
CA GLN A 285 -16.47 14.00 -4.88
C GLN A 285 -17.60 14.58 -4.04
N THR A 286 -17.82 14.05 -2.84
CA THR A 286 -18.88 14.49 -1.92
C THR A 286 -18.39 15.55 -0.94
N GLU A 287 -19.34 16.15 -0.22
CA GLU A 287 -19.11 17.17 0.81
C GLU A 287 -18.49 16.61 2.10
N ASP A 288 -18.77 15.34 2.42
CA ASP A 288 -18.22 14.59 3.56
C ASP A 288 -18.32 13.06 3.31
N GLU A 289 -17.81 12.27 4.25
CA GLU A 289 -17.87 10.80 4.19
C GLU A 289 -19.26 10.20 4.45
N ILE A 290 -20.19 10.93 5.09
CA ILE A 290 -21.57 10.48 5.30
C ILE A 290 -22.31 10.51 3.96
N ALA A 291 -22.18 11.60 3.21
CA ALA A 291 -22.68 11.74 1.85
C ALA A 291 -22.03 10.72 0.91
N ALA A 292 -20.73 10.45 1.06
CA ALA A 292 -20.03 9.45 0.25
C ALA A 292 -20.71 8.07 0.36
N ILE A 293 -20.76 7.50 1.56
CA ILE A 293 -21.32 6.16 1.75
C ILE A 293 -22.82 6.09 1.43
N SER A 294 -23.57 7.14 1.77
CA SER A 294 -25.02 7.20 1.52
C SER A 294 -25.32 7.20 0.02
N SER A 295 -24.53 7.94 -0.77
CA SER A 295 -24.67 7.96 -2.22
C SER A 295 -24.30 6.61 -2.86
N VAL A 296 -23.27 5.94 -2.33
CA VAL A 296 -22.88 4.59 -2.78
C VAL A 296 -23.96 3.56 -2.53
N ILE A 297 -24.64 3.63 -1.39
CA ILE A 297 -25.81 2.81 -1.09
C ILE A 297 -26.92 3.08 -2.11
N GLY A 298 -27.27 4.35 -2.36
CA GLY A 298 -28.26 4.73 -3.35
C GLY A 298 -27.95 4.19 -4.75
N ALA A 299 -26.69 4.33 -5.20
CA ALA A 299 -26.23 3.80 -6.48
C ALA A 299 -26.31 2.26 -6.56
N SER A 300 -26.01 1.56 -5.46
CA SER A 300 -26.13 0.09 -5.37
C SER A 300 -27.57 -0.37 -5.53
N LEU A 301 -28.52 0.33 -4.90
CA LEU A 301 -29.94 0.05 -5.02
C LEU A 301 -30.47 0.29 -6.45
N ALA A 302 -29.90 1.26 -7.17
CA ALA A 302 -30.15 1.49 -8.59
C ALA A 302 -29.45 0.47 -9.53
N GLY A 303 -28.67 -0.47 -8.98
CA GLY A 303 -28.06 -1.59 -9.70
C GLY A 303 -26.64 -1.36 -10.21
N ALA A 304 -26.05 -0.20 -9.91
CA ALA A 304 -24.63 0.03 -10.14
C ALA A 304 -23.81 -0.82 -9.16
N ARG A 305 -22.69 -1.37 -9.63
CA ARG A 305 -21.64 -1.85 -8.73
C ARG A 305 -20.93 -0.60 -8.20
N SER A 306 -21.21 -0.24 -6.95
CA SER A 306 -20.80 1.02 -6.33
C SER A 306 -19.81 0.83 -5.20
N THR A 307 -18.87 1.77 -5.07
CA THR A 307 -17.81 1.70 -4.06
C THR A 307 -17.47 3.06 -3.48
N THR A 308 -16.90 3.09 -2.27
CA THR A 308 -16.22 4.28 -1.76
C THR A 308 -14.79 3.94 -1.35
N THR A 309 -14.00 4.97 -1.09
CA THR A 309 -12.62 4.85 -0.62
C THR A 309 -12.37 5.85 0.49
N THR A 310 -11.71 5.42 1.57
CA THR A 310 -11.54 6.25 2.77
C THR A 310 -10.36 5.80 3.65
N SER A 311 -10.19 6.46 4.79
CA SER A 311 -9.25 6.12 5.86
C SER A 311 -9.90 6.29 7.24
N GLY A 312 -9.13 6.17 8.32
CA GLY A 312 -9.62 6.05 9.70
C GLY A 312 -10.75 7.02 10.12
N PRO A 313 -10.51 8.34 10.00
CA PRO A 313 -11.52 9.34 10.32
C PRO A 313 -12.80 9.20 9.49
N GLY A 314 -12.65 9.04 8.18
CA GLY A 314 -13.77 8.94 7.26
C GLY A 314 -14.60 7.68 7.46
N PHE A 315 -13.95 6.53 7.65
CA PHE A 315 -14.64 5.29 7.99
C PHE A 315 -15.44 5.43 9.29
N SER A 316 -14.94 6.18 10.27
CA SER A 316 -15.67 6.46 11.53
C SER A 316 -16.99 7.19 11.30
N LEU A 317 -17.05 8.08 10.31
CA LEU A 317 -18.27 8.80 9.91
C LEU A 317 -19.23 7.91 9.09
N MET A 318 -18.72 6.91 8.38
CA MET A 318 -19.53 6.00 7.56
C MET A 318 -20.31 4.93 8.37
N VAL A 319 -20.00 4.78 9.66
CA VAL A 319 -20.43 3.63 10.48
C VAL A 319 -21.95 3.46 10.57
N GLU A 320 -22.72 4.55 10.62
CA GLU A 320 -24.18 4.48 10.66
C GLU A 320 -24.75 3.91 9.36
N ALA A 321 -24.35 4.48 8.22
CA ALA A 321 -24.79 4.03 6.91
C ALA A 321 -24.29 2.63 6.56
N LEU A 322 -23.12 2.21 7.07
CA LEU A 322 -22.65 0.83 7.00
C LEU A 322 -23.66 -0.14 7.66
N GLY A 323 -24.21 0.25 8.81
CA GLY A 323 -25.27 -0.51 9.50
C GLY A 323 -26.55 -0.57 8.67
N TRP A 324 -26.93 0.56 8.07
CA TRP A 324 -28.09 0.61 7.17
C TRP A 324 -27.93 -0.33 5.96
N ALA A 325 -26.74 -0.36 5.33
CA ALA A 325 -26.43 -1.26 4.22
C ALA A 325 -26.47 -2.73 4.66
N GLY A 326 -25.98 -3.04 5.86
CA GLY A 326 -26.10 -4.37 6.45
C GLY A 326 -27.54 -4.81 6.71
N ASN A 327 -28.37 -3.91 7.26
CA ASN A 327 -29.80 -4.15 7.50
C ASN A 327 -30.54 -4.43 6.19
N ASN A 328 -30.29 -3.62 5.15
CA ASN A 328 -30.99 -3.67 3.87
C ASN A 328 -30.38 -4.64 2.85
N GLU A 329 -29.42 -5.47 3.26
CA GLU A 329 -28.73 -6.43 2.37
C GLU A 329 -28.20 -5.74 1.10
N THR A 330 -27.59 -4.56 1.24
CA THR A 330 -27.11 -3.74 0.12
C THR A 330 -25.63 -4.00 -0.15
N PRO A 331 -25.26 -4.51 -1.34
CA PRO A 331 -23.86 -4.81 -1.65
C PRO A 331 -23.09 -3.53 -1.95
N ILE A 332 -22.06 -3.27 -1.16
CA ILE A 332 -21.15 -2.13 -1.32
C ILE A 332 -19.73 -2.57 -0.99
N LEU A 333 -18.74 -1.96 -1.65
CA LEU A 333 -17.34 -2.10 -1.30
C LEU A 333 -16.80 -0.79 -0.71
N ILE A 334 -16.19 -0.88 0.47
CA ILE A 334 -15.44 0.20 1.09
C ILE A 334 -13.96 -0.17 1.03
N THR A 335 -13.18 0.52 0.22
CA THR A 335 -11.71 0.43 0.30
C THR A 335 -11.26 1.28 1.48
N TYR A 336 -10.66 0.65 2.49
CA TYR A 336 -10.23 1.31 3.71
C TYR A 336 -8.71 1.26 3.80
N TYR A 337 -8.07 2.38 3.46
CA TYR A 337 -6.62 2.56 3.61
C TYR A 337 -6.27 3.02 5.03
N GLN A 338 -5.82 2.09 5.86
CA GLN A 338 -5.36 2.40 7.22
C GLN A 338 -4.13 3.31 7.20
N ARG A 339 -4.12 4.28 8.12
CA ARG A 339 -3.01 5.22 8.32
C ARG A 339 -2.75 5.38 9.81
N GLY A 340 -1.77 6.21 10.19
CA GLY A 340 -1.51 6.47 11.60
C GLY A 340 -2.72 7.10 12.30
N ALA A 341 -3.25 6.42 13.30
CA ALA A 341 -4.42 6.77 14.12
C ALA A 341 -4.02 6.81 15.61
N PRO A 342 -4.82 7.36 16.56
CA PRO A 342 -6.23 7.77 16.50
C PRO A 342 -6.46 9.21 16.00
N SER A 343 -7.75 9.59 15.81
CA SER A 343 -8.15 10.92 15.35
C SER A 343 -7.49 11.27 14.00
N THR A 344 -7.03 12.51 13.79
CA THR A 344 -6.21 12.87 12.62
C THR A 344 -4.93 12.01 12.55
N GLY A 345 -4.35 11.72 13.72
CA GLY A 345 -3.17 10.88 13.89
C GLY A 345 -1.99 11.38 13.09
N LEU A 346 -1.46 10.49 12.23
CA LEU A 346 -0.35 10.77 11.31
C LEU A 346 -0.84 10.55 9.86
N PRO A 347 -1.43 11.57 9.21
CA PRO A 347 -2.12 11.43 7.93
C PRO A 347 -1.29 10.84 6.79
N THR A 348 0.03 11.00 6.86
CA THR A 348 0.99 10.60 5.82
C THR A 348 1.82 9.37 6.22
N ARG A 349 1.41 8.67 7.29
CA ARG A 349 2.12 7.52 7.87
C ARG A 349 1.20 6.30 7.93
N GLY A 350 1.77 5.09 7.99
CA GLY A 350 1.02 3.84 8.02
C GLY A 350 0.56 3.41 9.41
N GLY A 351 -0.26 2.37 9.45
CA GLY A 351 -0.74 1.74 10.67
C GLY A 351 -1.65 0.55 10.34
N GLN A 352 -1.79 -0.38 11.29
CA GLN A 352 -2.70 -1.52 11.22
C GLN A 352 -3.60 -1.57 12.48
N ALA A 353 -3.99 -0.40 12.97
CA ALA A 353 -4.64 -0.23 14.27
C ALA A 353 -6.19 -0.24 14.21
N ASP A 354 -6.77 -0.47 13.03
CA ASP A 354 -8.21 -0.31 12.82
C ASP A 354 -8.95 -1.66 12.64
N LEU A 355 -8.23 -2.79 12.72
CA LEU A 355 -8.79 -4.13 12.50
C LEU A 355 -9.97 -4.44 13.43
N LEU A 356 -9.81 -4.32 14.76
CA LEU A 356 -10.93 -4.60 15.68
C LEU A 356 -12.11 -3.66 15.44
N PHE A 357 -11.84 -2.40 15.13
CA PHE A 357 -12.87 -1.43 14.82
C PHE A 357 -13.67 -1.85 13.58
N THR A 358 -13.01 -2.26 12.48
CA THR A 358 -13.72 -2.74 11.27
C THR A 358 -14.59 -3.96 11.53
N LEU A 359 -14.16 -4.85 12.43
CA LEU A 359 -14.92 -6.06 12.78
C LEU A 359 -16.19 -5.74 13.58
N SER A 360 -16.14 -4.73 14.44
CA SER A 360 -17.25 -4.33 15.31
C SER A 360 -17.94 -3.02 14.90
N ALA A 361 -17.67 -2.53 13.69
CA ALA A 361 -18.21 -1.26 13.24
C ALA A 361 -19.74 -1.33 13.11
N SER A 362 -20.39 -0.29 13.64
CA SER A 362 -21.83 -0.06 13.67
C SER A 362 -22.55 -0.76 14.82
N HIS A 363 -23.73 -0.22 15.16
CA HIS A 363 -24.59 -0.77 16.20
C HIS A 363 -25.42 -1.94 15.63
N GLY A 364 -25.73 -2.91 16.48
CA GLY A 364 -26.37 -4.17 16.06
C GLY A 364 -25.43 -5.09 15.26
N GLU A 365 -25.91 -6.30 15.00
CA GLU A 365 -25.19 -7.34 14.26
C GLU A 365 -25.76 -7.48 12.84
N PHE A 366 -24.86 -7.61 11.87
CA PHE A 366 -25.18 -7.90 10.48
C PHE A 366 -23.98 -8.57 9.82
N PRO A 367 -24.18 -9.34 8.75
CA PRO A 367 -23.09 -9.93 8.00
C PRO A 367 -22.25 -8.83 7.32
N ARG A 368 -20.94 -8.87 7.54
CA ARG A 368 -19.96 -8.03 6.82
C ARG A 368 -18.72 -8.85 6.51
N ILE A 369 -18.12 -8.59 5.37
CA ILE A 369 -16.84 -9.22 5.01
C ILE A 369 -15.71 -8.24 5.28
N VAL A 370 -14.65 -8.71 5.94
CA VAL A 370 -13.42 -7.93 6.14
C VAL A 370 -12.27 -8.70 5.51
N LEU A 371 -11.74 -8.15 4.42
CA LEU A 371 -10.66 -8.70 3.61
C LEU A 371 -9.44 -7.79 3.66
N THR A 372 -8.25 -8.34 3.51
CA THR A 372 -6.98 -7.62 3.46
C THR A 372 -6.07 -8.22 2.38
N SER A 373 -5.30 -7.35 1.74
CA SER A 373 -4.27 -7.76 0.77
C SER A 373 -2.88 -7.49 1.31
N GLY A 374 -1.94 -8.39 1.01
CA GLY A 374 -0.57 -8.29 1.49
C GLY A 374 0.45 -7.71 0.51
N ASP A 375 0.07 -7.54 -0.75
CA ASP A 375 0.88 -6.96 -1.82
C ASP A 375 -0.01 -6.41 -2.95
N HIS A 376 0.60 -5.77 -3.96
CA HIS A 376 -0.10 -5.15 -5.10
C HIS A 376 -0.87 -6.16 -5.97
N ILE A 377 -0.35 -7.38 -6.13
CA ILE A 377 -1.01 -8.42 -6.93
C ILE A 377 -2.23 -8.95 -6.19
N GLU A 378 -2.11 -9.20 -4.89
CA GLU A 378 -3.25 -9.51 -4.04
C GLU A 378 -4.28 -8.37 -4.06
N ALA A 379 -3.85 -7.10 -3.97
CA ALA A 379 -4.76 -5.97 -4.01
C ALA A 379 -5.58 -5.92 -5.30
N PHE A 380 -5.00 -6.27 -6.45
CA PHE A 380 -5.72 -6.39 -7.71
C PHE A 380 -6.84 -7.45 -7.64
N TYR A 381 -6.47 -8.70 -7.38
CA TYR A 381 -7.43 -9.82 -7.42
C TYR A 381 -8.44 -9.75 -6.27
N ASP A 382 -8.00 -9.38 -5.07
CA ASP A 382 -8.87 -9.29 -3.90
C ASP A 382 -9.91 -8.17 -4.04
N THR A 383 -9.59 -7.07 -4.75
CA THR A 383 -10.58 -6.01 -5.05
C THR A 383 -11.72 -6.55 -5.90
N ILE A 384 -11.40 -7.29 -6.97
CA ILE A 384 -12.40 -7.89 -7.87
C ILE A 384 -13.23 -8.93 -7.12
N GLU A 385 -12.57 -9.78 -6.34
CA GLU A 385 -13.26 -10.80 -5.54
C GLU A 385 -14.11 -10.16 -4.43
N ALA A 386 -13.67 -9.05 -3.82
CA ALA A 386 -14.45 -8.31 -2.84
C ALA A 386 -15.75 -7.75 -3.46
N LEU A 387 -15.70 -7.24 -4.69
CA LEU A 387 -16.90 -6.82 -5.43
C LEU A 387 -17.86 -7.98 -5.70
N ASN A 388 -17.31 -9.14 -6.11
CA ASN A 388 -18.11 -10.34 -6.34
C ASN A 388 -18.75 -10.85 -5.05
N LEU A 389 -17.99 -10.91 -3.95
CA LEU A 389 -18.49 -11.32 -2.64
C LEU A 389 -19.58 -10.37 -2.14
N ALA A 390 -19.43 -9.06 -2.34
CA ALA A 390 -20.44 -8.07 -1.99
C ALA A 390 -21.77 -8.41 -2.68
N GLU A 391 -21.77 -8.53 -4.01
CA GLU A 391 -23.00 -8.77 -4.78
C GLU A 391 -23.57 -10.18 -4.61
N LYS A 392 -22.70 -11.21 -4.58
CA LYS A 392 -23.11 -12.61 -4.42
C LYS A 392 -23.86 -12.83 -3.11
N TYR A 393 -23.35 -12.26 -2.02
CA TYR A 393 -23.94 -12.44 -0.68
C TYR A 393 -24.83 -11.27 -0.24
N GLN A 394 -24.85 -10.17 -0.98
CA GLN A 394 -25.63 -8.97 -0.65
C GLN A 394 -25.27 -8.45 0.74
N VAL A 395 -23.97 -8.17 0.93
CA VAL A 395 -23.38 -7.70 2.18
C VAL A 395 -22.39 -6.57 1.92
N PRO A 396 -22.17 -5.67 2.89
CA PRO A 396 -21.05 -4.75 2.83
C PRO A 396 -19.72 -5.51 2.94
N VAL A 397 -18.76 -5.11 2.11
CA VAL A 397 -17.38 -5.61 2.13
C VAL A 397 -16.44 -4.46 2.45
N ILE A 398 -15.57 -4.67 3.44
CA ILE A 398 -14.49 -3.76 3.81
C ILE A 398 -13.20 -4.40 3.32
N HIS A 399 -12.55 -3.76 2.35
CA HIS A 399 -11.23 -4.14 1.86
C HIS A 399 -10.18 -3.27 2.53
N LEU A 400 -9.51 -3.87 3.51
CA LEU A 400 -8.57 -3.24 4.41
C LEU A 400 -7.15 -3.30 3.82
N LEU A 401 -6.64 -2.14 3.45
CA LEU A 401 -5.27 -1.91 3.00
C LEU A 401 -4.59 -0.96 3.99
N ASP A 402 -3.30 -0.68 3.82
CA ASP A 402 -2.61 0.35 4.60
C ASP A 402 -1.81 1.28 3.69
N LYS A 403 -1.38 2.43 4.25
CA LYS A 403 -0.59 3.43 3.55
C LYS A 403 0.63 2.86 2.83
N PHE A 404 1.26 1.81 3.36
CA PHE A 404 2.46 1.26 2.74
C PHE A 404 2.10 0.65 1.38
N ILE A 405 1.07 -0.19 1.31
CA ILE A 405 0.60 -0.73 0.01
C ILE A 405 0.14 0.42 -0.89
N ALA A 406 -0.67 1.35 -0.37
CA ALA A 406 -1.24 2.46 -1.12
C ALA A 406 -0.17 3.26 -1.89
N ASN A 407 0.84 3.75 -1.17
CA ASN A 407 1.83 4.70 -1.69
C ASN A 407 3.05 4.05 -2.34
N THR A 408 3.31 2.77 -2.06
CA THR A 408 4.48 2.10 -2.63
C THR A 408 4.26 1.90 -4.13
N ILE A 409 5.24 2.31 -4.93
CA ILE A 409 5.29 1.99 -6.36
C ILE A 409 6.09 0.70 -6.51
N ALA A 410 5.54 -0.27 -7.24
CA ALA A 410 6.18 -1.55 -7.48
C ALA A 410 6.14 -1.94 -8.95
N SER A 411 7.15 -2.69 -9.38
CA SER A 411 7.12 -3.43 -10.63
C SER A 411 6.38 -4.75 -10.41
N ILE A 412 5.27 -4.96 -11.11
CA ILE A 412 4.45 -6.16 -10.99
C ILE A 412 4.25 -6.83 -12.36
N PRO A 413 4.03 -8.15 -12.42
CA PRO A 413 3.55 -8.77 -13.64
C PRO A 413 2.18 -8.21 -14.03
N ILE A 414 1.88 -8.19 -15.33
CA ILE A 414 0.53 -7.88 -15.81
C ILE A 414 -0.44 -8.93 -15.24
N PRO A 415 -1.52 -8.52 -14.53
CA PRO A 415 -2.52 -9.46 -14.05
C PRO A 415 -3.15 -10.27 -15.20
N ASN A 416 -3.46 -11.53 -14.93
CA ASN A 416 -4.03 -12.44 -15.92
C ASN A 416 -5.53 -12.19 -16.07
N MET A 417 -5.93 -11.63 -17.21
CA MET A 417 -7.33 -11.29 -17.48
C MET A 417 -8.23 -12.53 -17.58
N ASP A 418 -7.69 -13.71 -17.93
CA ASP A 418 -8.45 -14.96 -18.02
C ASP A 418 -8.90 -15.49 -16.63
N GLU A 419 -8.26 -15.04 -15.56
CA GLU A 419 -8.62 -15.40 -14.19
C GLU A 419 -9.76 -14.53 -13.63
N ILE A 420 -10.13 -13.46 -14.33
CA ILE A 420 -11.12 -12.49 -13.89
C ILE A 420 -12.52 -12.97 -14.24
N LYS A 421 -13.40 -13.02 -13.23
CA LYS A 421 -14.81 -13.33 -13.40
C LYS A 421 -15.64 -12.30 -12.66
N ILE A 422 -16.69 -11.79 -13.31
CA ILE A 422 -17.65 -10.88 -12.71
C ILE A 422 -18.87 -11.68 -12.29
N ASP A 423 -19.05 -11.87 -10.99
CA ASP A 423 -20.23 -12.50 -10.40
C ASP A 423 -21.14 -11.41 -9.83
N ARG A 424 -22.30 -11.23 -10.45
CA ARG A 424 -23.29 -10.21 -10.07
C ARG A 424 -24.33 -10.73 -9.05
N GLY A 425 -24.23 -12.01 -8.66
CA GLY A 425 -25.14 -12.65 -7.71
C GLY A 425 -26.55 -12.90 -8.25
N ASN A 426 -27.51 -13.08 -7.34
CA ASN A 426 -28.89 -13.46 -7.64
C ASN A 426 -29.75 -12.26 -8.10
N ILE A 427 -29.45 -11.71 -9.28
CA ILE A 427 -30.24 -10.62 -9.88
C ILE A 427 -31.44 -11.18 -10.63
N VAL A 428 -32.59 -10.55 -10.46
CA VAL A 428 -33.84 -10.93 -11.11
C VAL A 428 -34.53 -9.75 -11.78
N HIS A 429 -35.38 -10.05 -12.76
CA HIS A 429 -36.21 -9.10 -13.50
C HIS A 429 -37.70 -9.32 -13.16
N GLU A 430 -38.02 -9.25 -11.87
CA GLU A 430 -39.41 -9.36 -11.39
C GLU A 430 -40.21 -8.10 -11.73
N GLU A 431 -41.54 -8.24 -11.82
CA GLU A 431 -42.46 -7.13 -12.06
C GLU A 431 -43.52 -7.05 -10.94
N GLY A 432 -43.97 -5.84 -10.60
CA GLY A 432 -45.04 -5.65 -9.61
C GLY A 432 -44.57 -5.84 -8.16
N ASP A 433 -45.47 -6.30 -7.30
CA ASP A 433 -45.19 -6.51 -5.88
C ASP A 433 -44.13 -7.59 -5.69
N TYR A 434 -43.04 -7.24 -5.03
CA TYR A 434 -41.86 -8.07 -4.94
C TYR A 434 -41.29 -8.09 -3.52
N LYS A 435 -41.02 -9.31 -3.04
CA LYS A 435 -40.47 -9.56 -1.71
C LYS A 435 -38.94 -9.46 -1.73
N ARG A 436 -38.43 -8.24 -1.55
CA ARG A 436 -36.98 -7.97 -1.48
C ARG A 436 -36.25 -8.78 -0.42
N PHE A 437 -36.93 -9.08 0.69
CA PHE A 437 -36.37 -9.78 1.86
C PHE A 437 -37.03 -11.16 2.07
N ASN A 438 -37.23 -11.89 0.97
CA ASN A 438 -37.90 -13.21 0.96
C ASN A 438 -37.23 -14.21 1.93
N LEU A 439 -38.00 -14.70 2.91
CA LEU A 439 -37.53 -15.61 3.97
C LEU A 439 -37.30 -17.04 3.48
N ASN A 440 -37.77 -17.41 2.30
CA ASN A 440 -37.53 -18.74 1.72
C ASN A 440 -36.11 -18.90 1.18
N ASN A 441 -35.37 -17.79 1.01
CA ASN A 441 -34.00 -17.80 0.52
C ASN A 441 -33.07 -17.09 1.51
N ILE A 442 -31.93 -17.70 1.84
CA ILE A 442 -30.91 -17.01 2.66
C ILE A 442 -30.40 -15.76 1.93
N ILE A 443 -30.11 -15.91 0.63
CA ILE A 443 -29.81 -14.80 -0.29
C ILE A 443 -31.06 -14.51 -1.12
N SER A 444 -31.76 -13.42 -0.79
CA SER A 444 -32.96 -13.04 -1.53
C SER A 444 -32.63 -12.79 -3.00
N PRO A 445 -33.52 -13.09 -3.95
CA PRO A 445 -33.44 -12.49 -5.28
C PRO A 445 -33.32 -10.98 -5.14
N ARG A 446 -32.58 -10.29 -6.04
CA ARG A 446 -32.37 -8.83 -6.01
C ARG A 446 -32.82 -8.19 -7.32
N ALA A 447 -33.83 -7.32 -7.24
CA ALA A 447 -34.19 -6.39 -8.29
C ALA A 447 -33.63 -4.98 -8.00
N TYR A 448 -33.63 -4.11 -9.01
CA TYR A 448 -33.08 -2.75 -8.90
C TYR A 448 -34.18 -1.69 -8.87
N ILE A 449 -33.89 -0.57 -8.20
CA ILE A 449 -34.71 0.65 -8.33
C ILE A 449 -34.69 1.08 -9.80
N GLY A 450 -35.88 1.40 -10.32
CA GLY A 450 -36.06 1.73 -11.74
C GLY A 450 -36.33 0.51 -12.64
N SER A 451 -36.26 -0.71 -12.09
CA SER A 451 -36.91 -1.87 -12.71
C SER A 451 -38.44 -1.81 -12.53
N LYS A 452 -39.16 -2.80 -13.05
CA LYS A 452 -40.61 -2.90 -12.86
C LYS A 452 -41.01 -3.51 -11.50
N ALA A 453 -40.06 -3.95 -10.69
CA ALA A 453 -40.31 -4.44 -9.34
C ALA A 453 -40.55 -3.28 -8.37
N ILE A 454 -41.56 -3.40 -7.52
CA ILE A 454 -41.84 -2.46 -6.43
C ILE A 454 -41.20 -3.04 -5.16
N SER A 455 -40.28 -2.29 -4.55
CA SER A 455 -39.54 -2.68 -3.35
C SER A 455 -39.47 -1.54 -2.36
N TRP A 456 -39.44 -1.86 -1.07
CA TRP A 456 -39.24 -0.90 0.02
C TRP A 456 -37.94 -1.19 0.75
N TYR A 457 -37.28 -0.13 1.21
CA TYR A 457 -36.05 -0.19 2.00
C TYR A 457 -36.18 0.74 3.18
N THR A 458 -35.78 0.30 4.37
CA THR A 458 -35.93 1.06 5.61
C THR A 458 -34.81 0.76 6.60
N GLY A 459 -34.51 1.72 7.48
CA GLY A 459 -33.55 1.53 8.57
C GLY A 459 -34.10 0.66 9.71
N ASP A 460 -35.42 0.68 9.89
CA ASP A 460 -36.13 -0.19 10.84
C ASP A 460 -35.99 -1.68 10.46
N GLU A 461 -36.35 -2.56 11.39
CA GLU A 461 -36.60 -3.94 11.00
C GLU A 461 -37.80 -4.01 10.06
N HIS A 462 -37.76 -4.97 9.14
CA HIS A 462 -38.71 -5.09 8.06
C HIS A 462 -39.22 -6.53 7.87
N ASN A 463 -40.41 -6.62 7.28
CA ASN A 463 -40.97 -7.86 6.76
C ASN A 463 -40.38 -8.20 5.37
N GLU A 464 -40.88 -9.25 4.71
CA GLU A 464 -40.38 -9.70 3.40
C GLU A 464 -40.50 -8.66 2.28
N GLU A 465 -41.46 -7.73 2.38
CA GLU A 465 -41.74 -6.68 1.39
C GLU A 465 -40.88 -5.42 1.63
N GLY A 466 -40.26 -5.31 2.81
CA GLY A 466 -39.47 -4.13 3.21
C GLY A 466 -40.24 -3.11 4.05
N HIS A 467 -41.45 -3.44 4.50
CA HIS A 467 -42.24 -2.57 5.39
C HIS A 467 -41.85 -2.76 6.85
N ILE A 468 -41.92 -1.68 7.62
CA ILE A 468 -41.57 -1.64 9.05
C ILE A 468 -42.36 -2.72 9.81
N THR A 469 -41.66 -3.46 10.67
CA THR A 469 -42.27 -4.43 11.57
C THR A 469 -41.57 -4.47 12.92
N GLU A 470 -42.36 -4.51 13.98
CA GLU A 470 -41.90 -4.74 15.36
C GLU A 470 -42.28 -6.15 15.86
N ASP A 471 -42.85 -6.98 14.99
CA ASP A 471 -43.29 -8.32 15.36
C ASP A 471 -42.08 -9.20 15.75
N PRO A 472 -42.05 -9.77 16.97
CA PRO A 472 -40.88 -10.50 17.46
C PRO A 472 -40.57 -11.77 16.66
N VAL A 473 -41.59 -12.42 16.07
CA VAL A 473 -41.39 -13.63 15.25
C VAL A 473 -40.73 -13.27 13.92
N THR A 474 -41.21 -12.20 13.27
CA THR A 474 -40.64 -11.69 12.02
C THR A 474 -39.23 -11.17 12.25
N ARG A 475 -39.02 -10.40 13.32
CA ARG A 475 -37.68 -9.93 13.73
C ARG A 475 -36.70 -11.09 13.86
N ALA A 476 -37.03 -12.14 14.62
CA ALA A 476 -36.13 -13.29 14.80
C ALA A 476 -35.77 -13.94 13.45
N LYS A 477 -36.76 -14.20 12.60
CA LYS A 477 -36.55 -14.82 11.28
C LYS A 477 -35.69 -13.95 10.36
N MET A 478 -35.96 -12.66 10.29
CA MET A 478 -35.23 -11.75 9.39
C MET A 478 -33.78 -11.54 9.86
N TYR A 479 -33.58 -11.46 11.18
CA TYR A 479 -32.24 -11.39 11.76
C TYR A 479 -31.43 -12.65 11.47
N GLU A 480 -32.00 -13.83 11.73
CA GLU A 480 -31.37 -15.10 11.45
C GLU A 480 -31.06 -15.27 9.97
N LYS A 481 -31.96 -14.87 9.07
CA LYS A 481 -31.72 -14.87 7.62
C LYS A 481 -30.45 -14.09 7.28
N ARG A 482 -30.33 -12.84 7.74
CA ARG A 482 -29.14 -12.00 7.49
C ARG A 482 -27.88 -12.66 8.07
N MET A 483 -27.91 -13.11 9.31
CA MET A 483 -26.73 -13.70 9.96
C MET A 483 -26.31 -15.05 9.37
N ASN A 484 -27.25 -15.86 8.89
CA ASN A 484 -26.95 -17.16 8.25
C ASN A 484 -26.14 -17.01 6.95
N LYS A 485 -26.12 -15.82 6.34
CA LYS A 485 -25.21 -15.54 5.21
C LYS A 485 -23.74 -15.73 5.57
N MET A 486 -23.34 -15.43 6.81
CA MET A 486 -21.95 -15.60 7.26
C MET A 486 -21.48 -17.06 7.16
N LYS A 487 -22.38 -18.02 7.43
CA LYS A 487 -22.07 -19.46 7.31
C LYS A 487 -21.85 -19.86 5.84
N LEU A 488 -22.65 -19.30 4.92
CA LEU A 488 -22.48 -19.52 3.49
C LEU A 488 -21.15 -18.93 3.00
N ILE A 489 -20.86 -17.69 3.38
CA ILE A 489 -19.59 -17.02 3.05
C ILE A 489 -18.41 -17.86 3.57
N GLU A 490 -18.45 -18.30 4.83
CA GLU A 490 -17.39 -19.10 5.42
C GLU A 490 -17.17 -20.43 4.67
N THR A 491 -18.23 -21.08 4.23
CA THR A 491 -18.17 -22.39 3.57
C THR A 491 -17.74 -22.30 2.11
N GLU A 492 -18.26 -21.33 1.37
CA GLU A 492 -18.09 -21.21 -0.08
C GLU A 492 -16.85 -20.38 -0.48
N THR A 493 -16.34 -19.51 0.40
CA THR A 493 -15.16 -18.70 0.08
C THR A 493 -13.92 -19.59 -0.09
N PRO A 494 -13.20 -19.49 -1.22
CA PRO A 494 -12.01 -20.30 -1.46
C PRO A 494 -10.88 -19.94 -0.49
N GLN A 495 -10.04 -20.94 -0.18
CA GLN A 495 -8.93 -20.80 0.77
C GLN A 495 -8.01 -19.61 0.45
N LYS A 496 -7.74 -19.34 -0.83
CA LYS A 496 -6.85 -18.25 -1.29
C LYS A 496 -7.28 -16.85 -0.85
N LEU A 497 -8.58 -16.66 -0.54
CA LEU A 497 -9.12 -15.40 -0.03
C LEU A 497 -9.15 -15.37 1.51
N LYS A 498 -9.05 -16.54 2.16
CA LYS A 498 -9.06 -16.68 3.62
C LYS A 498 -7.67 -16.46 4.22
N TYR A 499 -6.66 -17.15 3.68
CA TYR A 499 -5.28 -17.08 4.15
C TYR A 499 -4.29 -17.65 3.12
N THR A 500 -3.00 -17.35 3.30
CA THR A 500 -1.90 -18.06 2.63
C THR A 500 -0.97 -18.67 3.68
N TYR A 501 -0.46 -19.88 3.41
CA TYR A 501 0.42 -20.61 4.33
C TYR A 501 1.63 -21.17 3.58
N LEU A 502 2.81 -20.66 3.92
CA LEU A 502 4.09 -21.13 3.41
C LEU A 502 4.68 -22.11 4.42
N ASP A 503 4.46 -23.41 4.21
CA ASP A 503 4.95 -24.48 5.09
C ASP A 503 6.37 -24.90 4.70
N GLU A 504 7.37 -24.13 5.13
CA GLU A 504 8.77 -24.37 4.79
C GLU A 504 9.65 -24.83 5.97
N GLY A 505 9.12 -24.85 7.20
CA GLY A 505 9.85 -25.35 8.36
C GLY A 505 9.06 -25.32 9.68
N LYS A 506 9.69 -25.82 10.75
CA LYS A 506 9.06 -25.97 12.07
C LYS A 506 9.76 -25.22 13.20
N ASP A 507 10.82 -24.45 12.90
CA ASP A 507 11.57 -23.71 13.92
C ASP A 507 10.75 -22.55 14.49
N CYS A 508 9.92 -21.91 13.66
CA CYS A 508 8.95 -20.91 14.06
C CYS A 508 7.78 -20.80 13.08
N LEU A 509 6.67 -20.22 13.55
CA LEU A 509 5.56 -19.77 12.71
C LEU A 509 5.43 -18.26 12.85
N LEU A 510 5.70 -17.52 11.78
CA LEU A 510 5.34 -16.10 11.70
C LEU A 510 3.88 -15.99 11.27
N ILE A 511 3.08 -15.26 12.03
CA ILE A 511 1.70 -14.91 11.66
C ILE A 511 1.65 -13.41 11.38
N SER A 512 1.09 -13.03 10.24
CA SER A 512 0.98 -11.63 9.84
C SER A 512 -0.28 -11.40 9.00
N TRP A 513 -0.53 -10.15 8.62
CA TRP A 513 -1.61 -9.76 7.70
C TRP A 513 -1.28 -8.42 7.03
N GLY A 514 -1.94 -8.10 5.92
CA GLY A 514 -1.68 -6.86 5.18
C GLY A 514 -0.22 -6.71 4.74
N SER A 515 0.29 -5.47 4.70
CA SER A 515 1.65 -5.13 4.22
C SER A 515 2.80 -5.89 4.90
N THR A 516 2.57 -6.44 6.10
CA THR A 516 3.60 -7.21 6.82
C THR A 516 3.90 -8.58 6.20
N LYS A 517 3.07 -9.05 5.26
CA LYS A 517 3.29 -10.29 4.51
C LYS A 517 4.67 -10.33 3.86
N GLY A 518 4.99 -9.31 3.05
CA GLY A 518 6.19 -9.29 2.23
C GLY A 518 7.48 -9.33 3.06
N VAL A 519 7.54 -8.51 4.12
CA VAL A 519 8.71 -8.47 5.01
C VAL A 519 8.89 -9.74 5.84
N CYS A 520 7.81 -10.43 6.22
CA CYS A 520 7.90 -11.73 6.91
C CYS A 520 8.52 -12.81 6.02
N ILE A 521 8.09 -12.88 4.75
CA ILE A 521 8.61 -13.83 3.77
C ILE A 521 10.11 -13.55 3.52
N ASP A 522 10.48 -12.29 3.33
CA ASP A 522 11.88 -11.90 3.07
C ASP A 522 12.78 -12.13 4.29
N ALA A 523 12.27 -11.90 5.51
CA ALA A 523 12.97 -12.22 6.75
C ALA A 523 13.21 -13.73 6.89
N LEU A 524 12.23 -14.59 6.55
CA LEU A 524 12.41 -16.05 6.59
C LEU A 524 13.48 -16.53 5.60
N LYS A 525 13.55 -15.93 4.40
CA LYS A 525 14.64 -16.22 3.44
C LYS A 525 16.02 -15.94 4.05
N THR A 526 16.15 -14.80 4.73
CA THR A 526 17.40 -14.40 5.42
C THR A 526 17.72 -15.31 6.61
N LEU A 527 16.71 -15.67 7.40
CA LEU A 527 16.83 -16.58 8.53
C LEU A 527 17.32 -17.97 8.11
N ARG A 528 16.77 -18.50 7.00
CA ARG A 528 17.21 -19.76 6.40
C ARG A 528 18.65 -19.69 5.92
N SER A 529 18.98 -18.69 5.09
CA SER A 529 20.28 -18.65 4.40
C SER A 529 21.46 -18.29 5.30
N ILE A 530 21.27 -17.39 6.27
CA ILE A 530 22.36 -16.88 7.13
C ILE A 530 22.42 -17.63 8.47
N TYR A 531 21.27 -17.97 9.04
CA TYR A 531 21.19 -18.47 10.41
C TYR A 531 20.74 -19.94 10.50
N GLY A 532 20.38 -20.57 9.37
CA GLY A 532 19.90 -21.95 9.35
C GLY A 532 18.54 -22.17 10.01
N ILE A 533 17.77 -21.09 10.25
CA ILE A 533 16.45 -21.15 10.89
C ILE A 533 15.38 -21.33 9.81
N ASN A 534 14.69 -22.47 9.83
CA ASN A 534 13.62 -22.84 8.90
C ASN A 534 12.25 -22.63 9.56
N GLY A 535 11.69 -21.43 9.36
CA GLY A 535 10.34 -21.09 9.78
C GLY A 535 9.31 -21.16 8.65
N SER A 536 8.04 -21.12 9.03
CA SER A 536 6.88 -21.01 8.14
C SER A 536 6.16 -19.67 8.35
N HIS A 537 5.33 -19.29 7.38
CA HIS A 537 4.55 -18.05 7.44
C HIS A 537 3.07 -18.31 7.18
N LEU A 538 2.21 -17.74 8.02
CA LEU A 538 0.75 -17.69 7.84
C LEU A 538 0.33 -16.23 7.68
N ASN A 539 -0.18 -15.88 6.50
CA ASN A 539 -0.81 -14.59 6.25
C ASN A 539 -2.33 -14.71 6.30
N ILE A 540 -2.98 -14.00 7.23
CA ILE A 540 -4.44 -13.96 7.32
C ILE A 540 -4.97 -12.90 6.35
N LYS A 541 -5.92 -13.28 5.49
CA LYS A 541 -6.52 -12.39 4.48
C LYS A 541 -7.98 -12.05 4.78
N MET A 542 -8.74 -12.97 5.38
CA MET A 542 -10.14 -12.73 5.76
C MET A 542 -10.28 -12.78 7.28
N PHE A 543 -10.77 -11.68 7.86
CA PHE A 543 -11.05 -11.58 9.30
C PHE A 543 -12.53 -11.70 9.65
N SER A 544 -13.42 -11.52 8.67
CA SER A 544 -14.85 -11.79 8.80
C SER A 544 -15.39 -12.36 7.49
N PRO A 545 -15.94 -13.59 7.47
CA PRO A 545 -15.84 -14.60 8.53
C PRO A 545 -14.39 -15.04 8.78
N PHE A 546 -14.02 -15.26 10.04
CA PHE A 546 -12.69 -15.73 10.40
C PHE A 546 -12.53 -17.25 10.16
N PRO A 547 -11.49 -17.73 9.44
CA PRO A 547 -11.29 -19.15 9.12
C PRO A 547 -10.74 -19.93 10.32
N SER A 548 -11.58 -20.06 11.34
CA SER A 548 -11.23 -20.53 12.69
C SER A 548 -10.68 -21.96 12.68
N LYS A 549 -11.29 -22.85 11.88
CA LYS A 549 -10.91 -24.26 11.79
C LYS A 549 -9.52 -24.42 11.18
N GLU A 550 -9.29 -23.80 10.03
CA GLU A 550 -8.05 -23.88 9.28
C GLU A 550 -6.89 -23.24 10.05
N ILE A 551 -7.11 -22.05 10.63
CA ILE A 551 -6.08 -21.37 11.44
C ILE A 551 -5.75 -22.19 12.69
N SER A 552 -6.74 -22.75 13.39
CA SER A 552 -6.49 -23.62 14.55
C SER A 552 -5.65 -24.84 14.19
N GLN A 553 -5.92 -25.46 13.03
CA GLN A 553 -5.16 -26.60 12.54
C GLN A 553 -3.70 -26.22 12.24
N ILE A 554 -3.45 -25.06 11.61
CA ILE A 554 -2.08 -24.60 11.32
C ILE A 554 -1.33 -24.29 12.63
N ILE A 555 -1.94 -23.51 13.52
CA ILE A 555 -1.35 -23.13 14.81
C ILE A 555 -1.00 -24.36 15.65
N SER A 556 -1.84 -25.41 15.64
CA SER A 556 -1.61 -26.64 16.41
C SER A 556 -0.36 -27.43 16.00
N LYS A 557 0.24 -27.13 14.84
CA LYS A 557 1.49 -27.77 14.37
C LYS A 557 2.74 -27.22 15.05
N TYR A 558 2.63 -26.15 15.83
CA TYR A 558 3.76 -25.43 16.44
C TYR A 558 3.58 -25.35 17.95
N GLU A 559 4.70 -25.38 18.67
CA GLU A 559 4.72 -25.02 20.09
C GLU A 559 4.39 -23.53 20.24
N ILE A 560 3.62 -23.17 21.27
CA ILE A 560 3.06 -21.82 21.40
C ILE A 560 4.12 -20.72 21.52
N ASP A 561 5.28 -21.06 22.10
CA ASP A 561 6.46 -20.21 22.25
C ASP A 561 7.26 -20.03 20.94
N LYS A 562 6.91 -20.75 19.88
CA LYS A 562 7.47 -20.61 18.53
C LYS A 562 6.56 -19.87 17.55
N ILE A 563 5.36 -19.50 17.99
CA ILE A 563 4.40 -18.73 17.19
C ILE A 563 4.60 -17.25 17.49
N ILE A 564 4.88 -16.45 16.46
CA ILE A 564 5.22 -15.04 16.58
C ILE A 564 4.25 -14.22 15.72
N MET A 565 3.52 -13.31 16.36
CA MET A 565 2.65 -12.37 15.66
C MET A 565 3.45 -11.13 15.23
N VAL A 566 3.30 -10.71 13.98
CA VAL A 566 3.96 -9.53 13.38
C VAL A 566 2.91 -8.56 12.86
N GLU A 567 2.80 -7.37 13.46
CA GLU A 567 1.74 -6.38 13.13
C GLU A 567 2.18 -4.93 13.35
N ASN A 568 1.62 -4.01 12.56
CA ASN A 568 1.81 -2.56 12.71
C ASN A 568 0.79 -1.92 13.68
N ASN A 569 0.60 -2.48 14.87
CA ASN A 569 -0.25 -1.90 15.91
C ASN A 569 0.23 -2.24 17.33
N TYR A 570 -0.27 -1.52 18.32
CA TYR A 570 0.14 -1.68 19.72
C TYR A 570 -0.44 -2.93 20.41
N LEU A 571 -1.71 -3.25 20.12
CA LEU A 571 -2.48 -4.27 20.84
C LEU A 571 -2.23 -5.70 20.33
N SER A 572 -1.63 -5.85 19.15
CA SER A 572 -1.64 -7.09 18.37
C SER A 572 -3.08 -7.56 18.09
N GLN A 573 -3.81 -6.72 17.37
CA GLN A 573 -5.24 -6.91 17.14
C GLN A 573 -5.57 -8.25 16.47
N ALA A 574 -4.77 -8.71 15.50
CA ALA A 574 -4.99 -10.02 14.89
C ALA A 574 -4.76 -11.16 15.90
N SER A 575 -3.81 -11.02 16.82
CA SER A 575 -3.65 -12.00 17.92
C SER A 575 -4.89 -12.06 18.81
N MET A 576 -5.56 -10.93 19.05
CA MET A 576 -6.81 -10.91 19.82
C MET A 576 -7.92 -11.63 19.05
N VAL A 577 -8.04 -11.41 17.73
CA VAL A 577 -9.02 -12.11 16.88
C VAL A 577 -8.77 -13.62 16.86
N ILE A 578 -7.52 -14.06 16.67
CA ILE A 578 -7.15 -15.48 16.77
C ILE A 578 -7.57 -16.05 18.13
N SER A 579 -7.31 -15.32 19.21
CA SER A 579 -7.67 -15.78 20.56
C SER A 579 -9.18 -15.93 20.73
N MET A 580 -9.97 -14.96 20.25
CA MET A 580 -11.44 -15.00 20.31
C MET A 580 -12.02 -16.20 19.54
N HIS A 581 -11.44 -16.55 18.39
CA HIS A 581 -11.99 -17.60 17.52
C HIS A 581 -11.43 -19.00 17.78
N THR A 582 -10.23 -19.12 18.37
CA THR A 582 -9.52 -20.40 18.51
C THR A 582 -9.20 -20.78 19.95
N GLY A 583 -9.33 -19.84 20.89
CA GLY A 583 -8.87 -19.99 22.27
C GLY A 583 -7.34 -20.03 22.44
N LYS A 584 -6.56 -19.84 21.37
CA LYS A 584 -5.08 -19.85 21.41
C LYS A 584 -4.54 -18.45 21.62
N ILE A 585 -3.80 -18.25 22.72
CA ILE A 585 -3.18 -16.98 23.08
C ILE A 585 -1.74 -16.94 22.53
N ILE A 586 -1.46 -15.99 21.65
CA ILE A 586 -0.11 -15.75 21.11
C ILE A 586 0.58 -14.69 21.97
N GLU A 587 1.62 -15.12 22.70
CA GLU A 587 2.38 -14.23 23.59
C GLU A 587 3.55 -13.54 22.89
N ASN A 588 4.18 -14.20 21.92
CA ASN A 588 5.32 -13.62 21.21
C ASN A 588 4.86 -12.65 20.13
N ARG A 589 5.29 -11.39 20.25
CA ARG A 589 4.80 -10.30 19.41
C ARG A 589 5.94 -9.41 18.95
N ILE A 590 6.00 -9.15 17.66
CA ILE A 590 6.88 -8.14 17.07
C ILE A 590 5.97 -7.06 16.51
N LEU A 591 6.01 -5.90 17.15
CA LEU A 591 5.04 -4.84 16.91
C LEU A 591 5.73 -3.57 16.45
N LYS A 592 5.06 -2.81 15.60
CA LYS A 592 5.51 -1.47 15.21
C LYS A 592 4.33 -0.52 15.18
N TYR A 593 4.51 0.68 15.72
CA TYR A 593 3.44 1.70 15.77
C TYR A 593 4.02 3.11 15.66
N THR A 594 5.20 3.23 15.03
CA THR A 594 5.86 4.51 14.76
C THR A 594 5.31 5.22 13.52
N GLY A 595 4.49 4.53 12.72
CA GLY A 595 3.99 5.02 11.43
C GLY A 595 4.85 4.65 10.22
N ARG A 596 6.04 4.07 10.45
CA ARG A 596 6.95 3.53 9.43
C ARG A 596 6.66 2.05 9.14
N PRO A 597 6.94 1.55 7.92
CA PRO A 597 6.85 0.13 7.64
C PRO A 597 7.86 -0.68 8.47
N ILE A 598 7.59 -1.96 8.69
CA ILE A 598 8.57 -2.89 9.27
C ILE A 598 9.64 -3.19 8.22
N TYR A 599 10.91 -3.02 8.58
CA TYR A 599 12.04 -3.32 7.71
C TYR A 599 12.59 -4.74 7.96
N LYS A 600 13.15 -5.36 6.92
CA LYS A 600 13.62 -6.76 6.98
C LYS A 600 14.68 -6.98 8.07
N ASP A 601 15.66 -6.09 8.17
CA ASP A 601 16.81 -6.27 9.06
C ASP A 601 16.43 -6.18 10.54
N GLU A 602 15.52 -5.27 10.90
CA GLU A 602 15.01 -5.16 12.27
C GLU A 602 14.11 -6.35 12.63
N LEU A 603 13.31 -6.85 11.68
CA LEU A 603 12.46 -8.02 11.88
C LEU A 603 13.31 -9.28 12.11
N VAL A 604 14.35 -9.51 11.30
CA VAL A 604 15.28 -10.64 11.48
C VAL A 604 15.94 -10.61 12.87
N LYS A 605 16.40 -9.42 13.32
CA LYS A 605 16.98 -9.24 14.66
C LYS A 605 15.96 -9.56 15.76
N ALA A 606 14.72 -9.06 15.63
CA ALA A 606 13.66 -9.27 16.60
C ALA A 606 13.24 -10.75 16.69
N ILE A 607 13.06 -11.44 15.56
CA ILE A 607 12.73 -12.88 15.52
C ILE A 607 13.79 -13.68 16.28
N ARG A 608 15.08 -13.45 16.00
CA ARG A 608 16.18 -14.15 16.68
C ARG A 608 16.21 -13.87 18.20
N LYS A 609 15.86 -12.65 18.63
CA LYS A 609 15.78 -12.31 20.05
C LYS A 609 14.64 -13.06 20.75
N ILE A 610 13.49 -13.20 20.09
CA ILE A 610 12.37 -14.01 20.59
C ILE A 610 12.73 -15.49 20.64
N LEU A 611 13.28 -16.05 19.56
CA LEU A 611 13.64 -17.48 19.49
C LEU A 611 14.77 -17.87 20.47
N SER A 612 15.58 -16.92 20.90
CA SER A 612 16.58 -17.14 21.96
C SER A 612 16.05 -16.96 23.39
N GLY A 613 14.74 -16.72 23.55
CA GLY A 613 14.08 -16.52 24.85
C GLY A 613 14.42 -15.20 25.53
N LYS A 614 15.10 -14.27 24.84
CA LYS A 614 15.52 -12.97 25.41
C LYS A 614 14.38 -11.95 25.47
N SER A 615 13.27 -12.20 24.79
CA SER A 615 12.09 -11.33 24.78
C SER A 615 10.86 -12.10 24.33
N LYS A 616 9.68 -11.66 24.79
CA LYS A 616 8.38 -12.05 24.25
C LYS A 616 7.71 -10.92 23.45
N ARG A 617 8.20 -9.68 23.59
CA ARG A 617 7.62 -8.52 22.91
C ARG A 617 8.72 -7.59 22.44
N GLU A 618 8.88 -7.48 21.13
CA GLU A 618 9.78 -6.52 20.51
C GLU A 618 9.00 -5.37 19.89
N VAL A 619 9.47 -4.15 20.13
CA VAL A 619 8.94 -2.94 19.49
C VAL A 619 9.99 -2.43 18.51
N LEU A 620 9.61 -2.39 17.25
CA LEU A 620 10.45 -1.99 16.14
C LEU A 620 10.45 -0.47 15.96
N MET A 621 11.59 0.11 15.57
CA MET A 621 11.83 1.55 15.63
C MET A 621 12.54 2.12 14.40
N SER A 622 12.99 1.29 13.44
CA SER A 622 13.72 1.79 12.27
C SER A 622 12.86 2.69 11.36
N GLY A 623 13.52 3.50 10.53
CA GLY A 623 12.89 4.49 9.66
C GLY A 623 12.95 5.88 10.26
N ALA A 624 13.57 6.81 9.53
CA ALA A 624 13.77 8.19 9.95
C ALA A 624 12.46 8.96 10.13
#